data_AF-A0A075VAE5-F1
#
_entry.id   AF-A0A075VAE5-F1
#
_cell.length_a   1.000
_cell.length_b   1.000
_cell.length_c   1.000
_cell.angle_alpha   90.00
_cell.angle_beta   90.00
_cell.angle_gamma   90.00
#
_symmetry.space_group_name_H-M   'P 1'
#
loop_
_entity.id
_entity.type
_entity.pdbx_description
1 polymer ?
#
loop_
_entity_poly.entity_id
_entity_poly.type
_entity_poly.pdbx_seq_one_letter_code
_entity_poly.pdbx_strand_id
1 'polypeptide(L)'
;MTDDLGLPGRRELPPEVLDNLRMTLREGMGKPARRRWPIVAAAAAVVLVLAGALVATVVIREPDGQGPVVANPDFSLDWPKAVTAMDRCWAAIEKKGRAAGFPARDEWVPQFTTTPTWTSITVVAVRAGDKVFFCETTAITVTVSDPDASPSYSAGTKAAALLMTRAGTVAGVADPGWDKMELFGRTADTTGSTEVRVFRPGNLFVEISQSKPSSTTYSVGPYTGDSNDAVTDAPHVLPPAPEPVVTDIDRIPPVVPIRDTPAGEFFKTCIAGASEPLPDEDVYEIGTLLEGNGVKVVTARLGDRVVVCQGGLGYRDGTSEYYRVFADLAAERPPVRKLSTETLGAAEQGGSGNAQTPFIGVVPRAATTVKLDFGAGKKVDATVTEGTFAVWRPELPGAMDPNAQAGVVVLDAEGKTLHEGSLPLY
;
A
#
# COMPACT_ATOMS: atom_id res chain seq x y z
N MET A 1 -31.84 16.35 -30.71
CA MET A 1 -30.75 17.15 -31.32
C MET A 1 -29.47 16.61 -30.74
N THR A 2 -28.78 15.76 -31.51
CA THR A 2 -27.53 15.11 -31.15
C THR A 2 -26.55 15.34 -32.30
N ASP A 3 -25.27 15.40 -31.95
CA ASP A 3 -24.08 15.62 -32.79
C ASP A 3 -23.61 17.07 -32.91
N ASP A 4 -22.77 17.48 -31.95
CA ASP A 4 -21.84 18.61 -32.13
C ASP A 4 -20.52 18.42 -31.35
N LEU A 5 -19.98 17.19 -31.41
CA LEU A 5 -18.57 16.95 -31.08
C LEU A 5 -17.90 16.63 -32.41
N GLY A 6 -17.32 17.65 -33.05
CA GLY A 6 -16.63 17.61 -34.35
C GLY A 6 -15.41 16.68 -34.39
N LEU A 7 -15.61 15.40 -34.10
CA LEU A 7 -14.66 14.33 -34.27
C LEU A 7 -14.69 13.90 -35.74
N PRO A 8 -13.54 13.73 -36.40
CA PRO A 8 -13.51 13.21 -37.75
C PRO A 8 -14.17 11.83 -37.76
N GLY A 9 -15.07 11.61 -38.73
CA GLY A 9 -15.81 10.37 -38.87
C GLY A 9 -14.88 9.15 -38.85
N ARG A 10 -15.29 8.09 -38.14
CA ARG A 10 -14.53 6.84 -38.03
C ARG A 10 -14.22 6.33 -39.45
N ARG A 11 -12.97 6.45 -39.87
CA ARG A 11 -12.50 5.82 -41.11
C ARG A 11 -12.36 4.34 -40.84
N GLU A 12 -13.10 3.53 -41.60
CA GLU A 12 -12.86 2.09 -41.65
C GLU A 12 -11.44 1.85 -42.20
N LEU A 13 -10.66 1.06 -41.46
CA LEU A 13 -9.32 0.71 -41.89
C LEU A 13 -9.41 -0.20 -43.12
N PRO A 14 -8.61 0.04 -44.17
CA PRO A 14 -8.56 -0.83 -45.34
C PRO A 14 -8.25 -2.28 -44.94
N PRO A 15 -8.88 -3.27 -45.58
CA PRO A 15 -8.74 -4.68 -45.21
C PRO A 15 -7.28 -5.17 -45.27
N GLU A 16 -6.44 -4.59 -46.14
CA GLU A 16 -5.02 -4.96 -46.22
C GLU A 16 -4.23 -4.58 -44.95
N VAL A 17 -4.64 -3.52 -44.25
CA VAL A 17 -4.00 -3.08 -42.99
C VAL A 17 -4.40 -4.00 -41.84
N LEU A 18 -5.67 -4.41 -41.80
CA LEU A 18 -6.19 -5.36 -40.82
C LEU A 18 -5.52 -6.74 -40.96
N ASP A 19 -5.27 -7.19 -42.18
CA ASP A 19 -4.64 -8.49 -42.42
C ASP A 19 -3.13 -8.46 -42.12
N ASN A 20 -2.44 -7.35 -42.40
CA ASN A 20 -1.05 -7.19 -41.96
C ASN A 20 -0.95 -7.19 -40.42
N LEU A 21 -1.82 -6.46 -39.71
CA LEU A 21 -1.85 -6.47 -38.25
C LEU A 21 -2.10 -7.87 -37.67
N ARG A 22 -2.97 -8.66 -38.30
CA ARG A 22 -3.21 -10.07 -37.90
C ARG A 22 -2.01 -10.97 -38.16
N MET A 23 -1.25 -10.75 -39.23
CA MET A 23 -0.01 -11.51 -39.49
C MET A 23 1.10 -11.16 -38.50
N THR A 24 1.33 -9.88 -38.22
CA THR A 24 2.36 -9.45 -37.26
C THR A 24 2.08 -9.97 -35.85
N LEU A 25 0.79 -10.04 -35.46
CA LEU A 25 0.39 -10.60 -34.18
C LEU A 25 0.65 -12.13 -34.08
N ARG A 26 0.55 -12.86 -35.20
CA ARG A 26 0.84 -14.30 -35.24
C ARG A 26 2.33 -14.61 -35.28
N GLU A 27 3.16 -13.74 -35.86
CA GLU A 27 4.62 -13.87 -35.82
C GLU A 27 5.20 -13.63 -34.42
N GLY A 28 4.57 -12.78 -33.60
CA GLY A 28 4.96 -12.59 -32.20
C GLY A 28 4.59 -13.73 -31.25
N MET A 29 3.65 -14.60 -31.63
CA MET A 29 3.21 -15.76 -30.84
C MET A 29 3.98 -17.04 -31.22
N GLY A 30 5.32 -16.94 -31.16
CA GLY A 30 6.23 -18.06 -31.41
C GLY A 30 5.87 -19.31 -30.58
N LYS A 31 5.92 -20.47 -31.23
CA LYS A 31 5.63 -21.80 -30.66
C LYS A 31 6.45 -22.05 -29.38
N PRO A 32 5.86 -22.69 -28.35
CA PRO A 32 6.60 -23.05 -27.14
C PRO A 32 7.74 -24.02 -27.47
N ALA A 33 8.97 -23.65 -27.08
CA ALA A 33 10.15 -24.47 -27.24
C ALA A 33 10.04 -25.73 -26.35
N ARG A 34 9.95 -26.91 -26.98
CA ARG A 34 9.99 -28.20 -26.27
C ARG A 34 11.38 -28.45 -25.71
N ARG A 35 11.58 -28.14 -24.42
CA ARG A 35 12.81 -28.45 -23.67
C ARG A 35 12.77 -29.91 -23.22
N ARG A 36 13.56 -30.77 -23.86
CA ARG A 36 13.81 -32.16 -23.42
C ARG A 36 14.81 -32.14 -22.26
N TRP A 37 14.40 -32.61 -21.09
CA TRP A 37 15.31 -32.91 -19.98
C TRP A 37 15.65 -34.41 -19.98
N PRO A 38 16.92 -34.81 -19.86
CA PRO A 38 17.30 -36.21 -19.76
C PRO A 38 17.06 -36.74 -18.34
N ILE A 39 16.42 -37.91 -18.28
CA ILE A 39 16.21 -38.72 -17.08
C ILE A 39 17.55 -39.36 -16.70
N VAL A 40 18.07 -39.04 -15.52
CA VAL A 40 19.14 -39.81 -14.88
C VAL A 40 18.50 -40.67 -13.79
N ALA A 41 18.41 -41.97 -14.07
CA ALA A 41 18.05 -43.00 -13.12
C ALA A 41 19.27 -43.35 -12.25
N ALA A 42 19.09 -43.42 -10.93
CA ALA A 42 20.05 -44.05 -10.04
C ALA A 42 19.33 -44.91 -8.99
N ALA A 43 19.91 -46.09 -8.79
CA ALA A 43 19.41 -47.31 -8.19
C ALA A 43 18.86 -47.23 -6.74
N ALA A 44 17.98 -48.20 -6.48
CA ALA A 44 17.36 -48.55 -5.21
C ALA A 44 18.34 -49.10 -4.16
N ALA A 45 18.00 -48.90 -2.90
CA ALA A 45 18.35 -49.80 -1.80
C ALA A 45 17.11 -50.03 -0.93
N VAL A 46 16.68 -51.30 -0.90
CA VAL A 46 15.56 -51.84 -0.14
C VAL A 46 16.02 -52.15 1.27
N VAL A 47 15.33 -51.65 2.30
CA VAL A 47 15.24 -52.30 3.61
C VAL A 47 13.79 -52.24 4.08
N LEU A 48 13.11 -53.38 3.97
CA LEU A 48 11.83 -53.69 4.59
C LEU A 48 12.07 -54.07 6.06
N VAL A 49 11.45 -53.36 6.99
CA VAL A 49 10.93 -53.97 8.24
C VAL A 49 9.54 -53.39 8.52
N LEU A 50 8.63 -54.32 8.78
CA LEU A 50 7.18 -54.23 8.91
C LEU A 50 6.68 -53.66 10.25
N ALA A 51 5.39 -53.28 10.22
CA ALA A 51 4.40 -53.09 11.29
C ALA A 51 4.10 -51.60 11.61
N GLY A 52 2.89 -51.07 11.48
CA GLY A 52 1.56 -51.65 11.29
C GLY A 52 0.53 -50.56 10.94
N ALA A 53 -0.64 -51.02 10.51
CA ALA A 53 -1.67 -50.29 9.78
C ALA A 53 -2.29 -49.05 10.48
N LEU A 54 -2.47 -47.98 9.68
CA LEU A 54 -3.69 -47.18 9.55
C LEU A 54 -3.53 -46.25 8.33
N VAL A 55 -3.78 -46.78 7.12
CA VAL A 55 -3.91 -45.95 5.92
C VAL A 55 -5.33 -45.42 5.91
N ALA A 56 -5.54 -44.27 6.53
CA ALA A 56 -6.65 -43.41 6.17
C ALA A 56 -6.39 -42.96 4.72
N THR A 57 -7.28 -43.35 3.81
CA THR A 57 -7.32 -42.82 2.45
C THR A 57 -7.58 -41.32 2.52
N VAL A 58 -6.51 -40.53 2.57
CA VAL A 58 -6.59 -39.11 2.24
C VAL A 58 -6.84 -39.06 0.75
N VAL A 59 -8.13 -39.00 0.40
CA VAL A 59 -8.57 -38.52 -0.90
C VAL A 59 -7.97 -37.13 -1.02
N ILE A 60 -6.89 -37.01 -1.80
CA ILE A 60 -6.40 -35.74 -2.30
C ILE A 60 -7.53 -35.21 -3.18
N ARG A 61 -8.45 -34.45 -2.58
CA ARG A 61 -9.32 -33.56 -3.32
C ARG A 61 -8.42 -32.47 -3.87
N GLU A 62 -8.16 -32.54 -5.17
CA GLU A 62 -7.86 -31.34 -5.95
C GLU A 62 -8.93 -30.30 -5.60
N PRO A 63 -8.58 -29.06 -5.20
CA PRO A 63 -9.55 -28.05 -4.87
C PRO A 63 -10.13 -27.47 -6.17
N ASP A 64 -10.90 -28.27 -6.89
CA ASP A 64 -11.77 -27.85 -8.01
C ASP A 64 -13.07 -27.25 -7.46
N GLY A 65 -12.94 -26.38 -6.45
CA GLY A 65 -14.03 -25.54 -5.98
C GLY A 65 -13.79 -24.13 -6.46
N GLN A 66 -14.52 -23.71 -7.50
CA GLN A 66 -14.81 -22.28 -7.65
C GLN A 66 -15.33 -21.80 -6.29
N GLY A 67 -14.56 -20.94 -5.62
CA GLY A 67 -15.02 -20.30 -4.38
C GLY A 67 -16.37 -19.63 -4.60
N PRO A 68 -17.15 -19.38 -3.53
CA PRO A 68 -18.46 -18.76 -3.65
C PRO A 68 -18.36 -17.51 -4.54
N VAL A 69 -19.14 -17.48 -5.62
CA VAL A 69 -19.18 -16.34 -6.53
C VAL A 69 -19.75 -15.16 -5.76
N VAL A 70 -18.94 -14.12 -5.58
CA VAL A 70 -19.43 -12.85 -5.07
C VAL A 70 -20.35 -12.27 -6.13
N ALA A 71 -21.66 -12.33 -5.89
CA ALA A 71 -22.68 -11.83 -6.83
C ALA A 71 -22.73 -10.29 -6.89
N ASN A 72 -21.87 -9.59 -6.14
CA ASN A 72 -21.83 -8.15 -6.07
C ASN A 72 -20.67 -7.61 -6.93
N PRO A 73 -20.94 -6.85 -8.01
CA PRO A 73 -19.88 -6.30 -8.88
C PRO A 73 -18.91 -5.39 -8.11
N ASP A 74 -19.31 -4.89 -6.94
CA ASP A 74 -18.50 -3.98 -6.15
C ASP A 74 -17.47 -4.66 -5.26
N PHE A 75 -17.52 -5.99 -5.16
CA PHE A 75 -16.63 -6.79 -4.32
C PHE A 75 -16.01 -7.91 -5.14
N SER A 76 -14.73 -8.15 -4.93
CA SER A 76 -14.00 -9.27 -5.51
C SER A 76 -13.52 -10.22 -4.43
N LEU A 77 -13.54 -11.51 -4.73
CA LEU A 77 -12.88 -12.53 -3.92
C LEU A 77 -11.66 -13.04 -4.70
N ASP A 78 -10.47 -12.61 -4.30
CA ASP A 78 -9.21 -13.15 -4.79
C ASP A 78 -8.89 -14.40 -3.96
N TRP A 79 -9.40 -15.55 -4.41
CA TRP A 79 -9.34 -16.80 -3.63
C TRP A 79 -7.91 -17.19 -3.21
N PRO A 80 -6.90 -17.17 -4.11
CA PRO A 80 -5.51 -17.45 -3.71
C PRO A 80 -4.99 -16.53 -2.60
N LYS A 81 -5.24 -15.21 -2.70
CA LYS A 81 -4.84 -14.27 -1.63
C LYS A 81 -5.64 -14.48 -0.35
N ALA A 82 -6.94 -14.74 -0.46
CA ALA A 82 -7.81 -14.95 0.68
C ALA A 82 -7.37 -16.18 1.50
N VAL A 83 -7.12 -17.31 0.83
CA VAL A 83 -6.61 -18.53 1.47
C VAL A 83 -5.26 -18.28 2.13
N THR A 84 -4.32 -17.67 1.39
CA THR A 84 -2.99 -17.36 1.92
C THR A 84 -3.05 -16.46 3.15
N ALA A 85 -3.89 -15.42 3.13
CA ALA A 85 -4.06 -14.52 4.26
C ALA A 85 -4.69 -15.23 5.47
N MET A 86 -5.79 -15.97 5.26
CA MET A 86 -6.45 -16.74 6.32
C MET A 86 -5.52 -17.79 6.96
N ASP A 87 -4.68 -18.46 6.18
CA ASP A 87 -3.71 -19.43 6.71
C ASP A 87 -2.66 -18.77 7.60
N ARG A 88 -2.16 -17.60 7.18
CA ARG A 88 -1.23 -16.81 8.01
C ARG A 88 -1.88 -16.34 9.31
N CYS A 89 -3.12 -15.85 9.24
CA CYS A 89 -3.88 -15.43 10.41
C CYS A 89 -4.13 -16.60 11.37
N TRP A 90 -4.52 -17.77 10.86
CA TRP A 90 -4.71 -18.97 11.68
C TRP A 90 -3.41 -19.42 12.35
N ALA A 91 -2.30 -19.48 11.61
CA ALA A 91 -1.01 -19.84 12.17
C ALA A 91 -0.59 -18.89 13.30
N ALA A 92 -0.88 -17.59 13.19
CA ALA A 92 -0.61 -16.62 14.25
C ALA A 92 -1.53 -16.78 15.47
N ILE A 93 -2.81 -17.10 15.26
CA ILE A 93 -3.75 -17.45 16.34
C ILE A 93 -3.26 -18.68 17.11
N GLU A 94 -2.85 -19.74 16.40
CA GLU A 94 -2.29 -20.95 17.00
C GLU A 94 -1.01 -20.64 17.79
N LYS A 95 -0.06 -19.91 17.18
CA LYS A 95 1.20 -19.49 17.80
C LYS A 95 0.98 -18.68 19.09
N LYS A 96 -0.08 -17.86 19.16
CA LYS A 96 -0.43 -17.08 20.36
C LYS A 96 -1.31 -17.85 21.35
N GLY A 97 -1.65 -19.12 21.08
CA GLY A 97 -2.50 -19.95 21.95
C GLY A 97 -3.94 -19.46 22.02
N ARG A 98 -4.45 -18.81 20.95
CA ARG A 98 -5.79 -18.21 20.91
C ARG A 98 -6.81 -19.02 20.12
N ALA A 99 -6.44 -20.19 19.60
CA ALA A 99 -7.29 -21.02 18.75
C ALA A 99 -8.65 -21.39 19.37
N ALA A 100 -8.73 -21.56 20.70
CA ALA A 100 -9.98 -21.88 21.38
C ALA A 100 -11.06 -20.77 21.29
N GLY A 101 -10.67 -19.53 20.98
CA GLY A 101 -11.60 -18.41 20.75
C GLY A 101 -12.11 -18.31 19.31
N PHE A 102 -11.67 -19.20 18.41
CA PHE A 102 -12.05 -19.15 17.00
C PHE A 102 -12.71 -20.46 16.56
N PRO A 103 -13.67 -20.42 15.62
CA PRO A 103 -14.09 -21.59 14.88
C PRO A 103 -12.91 -22.28 14.19
N ALA A 104 -13.02 -23.58 13.95
CA ALA A 104 -11.96 -24.33 13.28
C ALA A 104 -11.65 -23.75 11.89
N ARG A 105 -10.38 -23.81 11.48
CA ARG A 105 -9.90 -23.18 10.23
C ARG A 105 -10.65 -23.63 8.99
N ASP A 106 -11.11 -24.87 8.94
CA ASP A 106 -11.88 -25.45 7.83
C ASP A 106 -13.33 -24.92 7.74
N GLU A 107 -13.82 -24.28 8.80
CA GLU A 107 -15.11 -23.58 8.81
C GLU A 107 -15.02 -22.15 8.26
N TRP A 108 -13.81 -21.63 8.01
CA TRP A 108 -13.59 -20.24 7.58
C TRP A 108 -13.90 -20.08 6.10
N VAL A 109 -14.93 -19.28 5.80
CA VAL A 109 -15.37 -18.95 4.45
C VAL A 109 -15.07 -17.47 4.17
N PRO A 110 -14.14 -17.16 3.24
CA PRO A 110 -13.85 -15.78 2.89
C PRO A 110 -15.04 -15.19 2.12
N GLN A 111 -15.45 -14.00 2.52
CA GLN A 111 -16.60 -13.29 1.93
C GLN A 111 -16.16 -12.40 0.77
N PHE A 112 -15.09 -11.63 0.97
CA PHE A 112 -14.44 -10.81 -0.05
C PHE A 112 -13.00 -10.50 0.38
N THR A 113 -12.25 -9.89 -0.53
CA THR A 113 -10.85 -9.50 -0.32
C THR A 113 -10.64 -8.05 -0.75
N THR A 114 -9.99 -7.26 0.11
CA THR A 114 -9.55 -5.89 -0.20
C THR A 114 -8.04 -5.88 -0.31
N THR A 115 -7.52 -5.59 -1.51
CA THR A 115 -6.08 -5.45 -1.79
C THR A 115 -5.83 -4.19 -2.61
N PRO A 116 -5.66 -3.03 -1.97
CA PRO A 116 -5.39 -1.80 -2.70
C PRO A 116 -4.05 -1.93 -3.43
N THR A 117 -3.99 -1.48 -4.67
CA THR A 117 -2.78 -1.58 -5.52
C THR A 117 -1.61 -0.75 -4.98
N TRP A 118 -1.89 0.22 -4.13
CA TRP A 118 -0.93 1.17 -3.58
C TRP A 118 -0.28 0.73 -2.25
N THR A 119 -0.70 -0.40 -1.66
CA THR A 119 -0.17 -0.91 -0.37
C THR A 119 0.03 -2.44 -0.36
N SER A 120 0.57 -3.02 0.72
CA SER A 120 0.75 -4.48 0.91
C SER A 120 -0.43 -5.10 1.62
N ILE A 121 -1.33 -4.26 2.12
CA ILE A 121 -2.38 -4.67 2.99
C ILE A 121 -3.35 -5.53 2.19
N THR A 122 -3.59 -6.73 2.71
CA THR A 122 -4.64 -7.63 2.27
C THR A 122 -5.57 -7.81 3.45
N VAL A 123 -6.82 -7.39 3.30
CA VAL A 123 -7.86 -7.66 4.31
C VAL A 123 -8.85 -8.65 3.73
N VAL A 124 -9.16 -9.68 4.51
CA VAL A 124 -10.18 -10.68 4.19
C VAL A 124 -11.26 -10.59 5.25
N ALA A 125 -12.49 -10.35 4.81
CA ALA A 125 -13.66 -10.56 5.65
C ALA A 125 -13.96 -12.06 5.69
N VAL A 126 -14.00 -12.65 6.87
CA VAL A 126 -14.17 -14.09 7.07
C VAL A 126 -15.47 -14.33 7.81
N ARG A 127 -16.23 -15.30 7.33
CA ARG A 127 -17.39 -15.85 8.04
C ARG A 127 -17.07 -17.27 8.47
N ALA A 128 -17.35 -17.61 9.72
CA ALA A 128 -17.28 -18.98 10.21
C ALA A 128 -18.51 -19.24 11.08
N GLY A 129 -19.49 -19.95 10.52
CA GLY A 129 -20.83 -20.07 11.10
C GLY A 129 -21.59 -18.74 11.15
N ASP A 130 -21.99 -18.33 12.35
CA ASP A 130 -22.63 -17.05 12.66
C ASP A 130 -21.64 -15.92 12.99
N LYS A 131 -20.36 -16.26 13.17
CA LYS A 131 -19.30 -15.30 13.48
C LYS A 131 -18.74 -14.65 12.23
N VAL A 132 -18.39 -13.38 12.36
CA VAL A 132 -17.66 -12.61 11.35
C VAL A 132 -16.46 -11.95 12.00
N PHE A 133 -15.33 -11.99 11.31
CA PHE A 133 -14.10 -11.31 11.72
C PHE A 133 -13.27 -10.96 10.49
N PHE A 134 -12.22 -10.17 10.70
CA PHE A 134 -11.33 -9.70 9.65
C PHE A 134 -9.92 -10.22 9.91
N CYS A 135 -9.31 -10.71 8.84
CA CYS A 135 -7.91 -11.08 8.79
C CYS A 135 -7.19 -10.07 7.91
N GLU A 136 -6.34 -9.24 8.52
CA GLU A 136 -5.44 -8.33 7.83
C GLU A 136 -4.05 -8.98 7.77
N THR A 137 -3.42 -8.93 6.61
CA THR A 137 -2.02 -9.29 6.46
C THR A 137 -1.27 -8.23 5.66
N THR A 138 -0.02 -8.00 6.04
CA THR A 138 0.93 -7.13 5.32
C THR A 138 2.06 -7.97 4.73
N ALA A 139 3.20 -7.36 4.40
CA ALA A 139 4.37 -8.12 3.94
C ALA A 139 4.88 -9.09 5.01
N ILE A 140 4.80 -8.71 6.29
CA ILE A 140 5.41 -9.45 7.40
C ILE A 140 4.57 -9.52 8.69
N THR A 141 3.42 -8.84 8.74
CA THR A 141 2.54 -8.86 9.91
C THR A 141 1.18 -9.44 9.57
N VAL A 142 0.51 -9.91 10.61
CA VAL A 142 -0.91 -10.25 10.58
C VAL A 142 -1.64 -9.64 11.77
N THR A 143 -2.88 -9.25 11.53
CA THR A 143 -3.80 -8.73 12.54
C THR A 143 -5.14 -9.45 12.38
N VAL A 144 -5.72 -9.95 13.47
CA VAL A 144 -7.02 -10.65 13.44
C VAL A 144 -7.97 -10.01 14.45
N SER A 145 -9.12 -9.56 13.99
CA SER A 145 -10.18 -9.06 14.88
C SER A 145 -10.78 -10.19 15.71
N ASP A 146 -11.32 -9.84 16.87
CA ASP A 146 -12.02 -10.79 17.73
C ASP A 146 -13.40 -11.15 17.16
N PRO A 147 -13.69 -12.42 16.85
CA PRO A 147 -14.99 -12.84 16.37
C PRO A 147 -16.07 -12.83 17.45
N ASP A 148 -15.69 -12.77 18.73
CA ASP A 148 -16.58 -12.74 19.90
C ASP A 148 -16.67 -11.36 20.56
N ALA A 149 -15.94 -10.36 20.05
CA ALA A 149 -16.03 -9.01 20.59
C ALA A 149 -17.42 -8.41 20.36
N SER A 150 -17.94 -7.79 21.42
CA SER A 150 -19.18 -7.02 21.33
C SER A 150 -18.91 -5.70 20.59
N PRO A 151 -19.54 -5.46 19.42
CA PRO A 151 -19.30 -4.25 18.66
C PRO A 151 -19.79 -3.01 19.42
N SER A 152 -18.98 -1.95 19.42
CA SER A 152 -19.40 -0.63 19.89
C SER A 152 -20.09 0.11 18.75
N TYR A 153 -21.43 0.08 18.74
CA TYR A 153 -22.22 0.71 17.70
C TYR A 153 -22.23 2.24 17.80
N SER A 154 -22.19 2.89 16.64
CA SER A 154 -22.36 4.34 16.52
C SER A 154 -23.78 4.72 16.95
N ALA A 155 -23.91 5.78 17.75
CA ALA A 155 -25.17 6.14 18.38
C ALA A 155 -26.31 6.34 17.36
N GLY A 156 -27.42 5.61 17.58
CA GLY A 156 -28.60 5.67 16.71
C GLY A 156 -28.53 4.80 15.45
N THR A 157 -27.49 3.97 15.31
CA THR A 157 -27.28 3.13 14.12
C THR A 157 -26.87 1.71 14.51
N LYS A 158 -26.72 0.84 13.51
CA LYS A 158 -26.10 -0.49 13.60
C LYS A 158 -24.72 -0.54 12.95
N ALA A 159 -24.09 0.61 12.72
CA ALA A 159 -22.72 0.67 12.20
C ALA A 159 -21.70 0.57 13.34
N ALA A 160 -20.70 -0.30 13.21
CA ALA A 160 -19.63 -0.49 14.18
C ALA A 160 -18.33 -0.93 13.50
N ALA A 161 -17.19 -0.48 14.03
CA ALA A 161 -15.88 -1.00 13.64
C ALA A 161 -15.56 -2.28 14.43
N LEU A 162 -15.05 -3.28 13.74
CA LEU A 162 -14.57 -4.54 14.32
C LEU A 162 -13.05 -4.69 14.21
N LEU A 163 -12.42 -3.93 13.31
CA LEU A 163 -10.97 -3.87 13.17
C LEU A 163 -10.55 -2.43 12.82
N MET A 164 -9.63 -1.88 13.60
CA MET A 164 -8.87 -0.68 13.28
C MET A 164 -7.39 -0.97 13.50
N THR A 165 -6.53 -0.77 12.49
CA THR A 165 -5.11 -1.15 12.57
C THR A 165 -4.17 0.02 12.32
N ARG A 166 -2.92 -0.09 12.79
CA ARG A 166 -1.85 0.89 12.50
C ARG A 166 -1.55 1.05 11.00
N ALA A 167 -1.96 0.07 10.20
CA ALA A 167 -1.79 0.06 8.75
C ALA A 167 -2.84 0.91 8.02
N GLY A 168 -3.82 1.49 8.72
CA GLY A 168 -4.87 2.33 8.12
C GLY A 168 -6.19 1.62 7.88
N THR A 169 -6.29 0.32 8.19
CA THR A 169 -7.55 -0.42 7.98
C THR A 169 -8.60 0.04 8.97
N VAL A 170 -9.82 0.29 8.47
CA VAL A 170 -11.05 0.41 9.23
C VAL A 170 -12.06 -0.56 8.63
N ALA A 171 -12.41 -1.62 9.35
CA ALA A 171 -13.33 -2.64 8.89
C ALA A 171 -14.39 -2.95 9.93
N GLY A 172 -15.58 -3.34 9.49
CA GLY A 172 -16.68 -3.58 10.40
C GLY A 172 -18.00 -3.90 9.73
N VAL A 173 -19.08 -3.56 10.43
CA VAL A 173 -20.47 -3.70 9.98
C VAL A 173 -21.08 -2.33 9.75
N ALA A 174 -21.79 -2.14 8.64
CA ALA A 174 -22.56 -0.95 8.33
C ALA A 174 -24.02 -1.13 8.80
N ASP A 175 -24.75 -0.02 8.93
CA ASP A 175 -26.18 -0.08 9.22
C ASP A 175 -26.91 -0.78 8.05
N PRO A 176 -27.75 -1.81 8.31
CA PRO A 176 -28.51 -2.50 7.27
C PRO A 176 -29.46 -1.59 6.46
N GLY A 177 -29.85 -0.44 7.02
CA GLY A 177 -30.67 0.56 6.36
C GLY A 177 -29.90 1.46 5.38
N TRP A 178 -28.58 1.35 5.31
CA TRP A 178 -27.76 2.16 4.42
C TRP A 178 -27.41 1.38 3.16
N ASP A 179 -27.73 1.96 1.99
CA ASP A 179 -27.41 1.29 0.74
C ASP A 179 -25.92 1.33 0.39
N LYS A 180 -25.32 2.47 0.74
CA LYS A 180 -23.91 2.80 0.67
C LYS A 180 -23.58 3.60 1.93
N MET A 181 -22.33 3.53 2.35
CA MET A 181 -21.86 4.24 3.53
C MET A 181 -20.82 5.27 3.10
N GLU A 182 -20.74 6.38 3.81
CA GLU A 182 -19.61 7.29 3.73
C GLU A 182 -18.85 7.26 5.04
N LEU A 183 -17.52 7.19 4.97
CA LEU A 183 -16.62 7.27 6.11
C LEU A 183 -15.88 8.60 6.06
N PHE A 184 -15.98 9.35 7.15
CA PHE A 184 -15.27 10.61 7.33
C PHE A 184 -14.14 10.41 8.33
N GLY A 185 -12.93 10.82 7.95
CA GLY A 185 -11.77 10.84 8.82
C GLY A 185 -11.39 12.28 9.14
N ARG A 186 -11.30 12.61 10.42
CA ARG A 186 -10.81 13.90 10.91
C ARG A 186 -9.53 13.72 11.71
N THR A 187 -8.46 14.33 11.22
CA THR A 187 -7.20 14.51 11.94
C THR A 187 -7.12 15.95 12.48
N ALA A 188 -6.02 16.31 13.15
CA ALA A 188 -5.78 17.70 13.53
C ALA A 188 -5.67 18.64 12.32
N ASP A 189 -5.30 18.09 11.16
CA ASP A 189 -4.79 18.85 10.03
C ASP A 189 -5.66 18.78 8.78
N THR A 190 -6.50 17.75 8.69
CA THR A 190 -7.30 17.43 7.52
C THR A 190 -8.61 16.79 7.93
N THR A 191 -9.65 17.04 7.14
CA THR A 191 -10.88 16.25 7.16
C THR A 191 -11.08 15.75 5.74
N GLY A 192 -11.34 14.45 5.61
CA GLY A 192 -11.61 13.80 4.34
C GLY A 192 -12.80 12.87 4.46
N SER A 193 -13.48 12.62 3.34
CA SER A 193 -14.52 11.61 3.25
C SER A 193 -14.20 10.60 2.16
N THR A 194 -14.75 9.40 2.27
CA THR A 194 -14.61 8.35 1.26
C THR A 194 -15.91 7.55 1.21
N GLU A 195 -16.41 7.33 0.00
CA GLU A 195 -17.50 6.38 -0.23
C GLU A 195 -17.01 4.97 0.10
N VAL A 196 -17.64 4.34 1.08
CA VAL A 196 -17.35 2.97 1.51
C VAL A 196 -18.43 2.03 1.01
N ARG A 197 -18.00 1.03 0.25
CA ARG A 197 -18.87 -0.04 -0.27
C ARG A 197 -19.31 -0.96 0.87
N VAL A 198 -20.56 -1.40 0.83
CA VAL A 198 -21.13 -2.32 1.83
C VAL A 198 -21.43 -3.68 1.20
N PHE A 199 -20.78 -4.72 1.71
CA PHE A 199 -21.00 -6.10 1.34
C PHE A 199 -22.23 -6.64 2.06
N ARG A 200 -23.34 -6.80 1.33
CA ARG A 200 -24.66 -7.06 1.93
C ARG A 200 -24.77 -8.32 2.78
N PRO A 201 -24.14 -9.46 2.44
CA PRO A 201 -24.11 -10.59 3.37
C PRO A 201 -23.32 -10.20 4.64
N GLY A 202 -24.05 -9.88 5.71
CA GLY A 202 -23.49 -9.41 6.97
C GLY A 202 -23.28 -7.89 7.06
N ASN A 203 -23.63 -7.11 6.03
CA ASN A 203 -23.42 -5.66 5.93
C ASN A 203 -21.97 -5.25 6.23
N LEU A 204 -21.00 -5.98 5.69
CA LEU A 204 -19.60 -5.82 6.02
C LEU A 204 -18.95 -4.72 5.18
N PHE A 205 -17.96 -4.03 5.73
CA PHE A 205 -17.15 -3.08 4.99
C PHE A 205 -15.68 -3.18 5.39
N VAL A 206 -14.81 -2.74 4.48
CA VAL A 206 -13.38 -2.53 4.70
C VAL A 206 -12.99 -1.27 3.95
N GLU A 207 -12.38 -0.33 4.66
CA GLU A 207 -11.74 0.86 4.10
C GLU A 207 -10.26 0.86 4.51
N ILE A 208 -9.36 1.16 3.58
CA ILE A 208 -7.92 1.31 3.86
C ILE A 208 -7.61 2.80 3.83
N SER A 209 -7.80 3.43 4.98
CA SER A 209 -7.67 4.87 5.16
C SER A 209 -6.23 5.34 4.91
N GLN A 210 -6.10 6.55 4.37
CA GLN A 210 -4.84 7.27 4.27
C GLN A 210 -4.45 7.96 5.60
N SER A 211 -5.24 7.78 6.66
CA SER A 211 -4.96 8.31 7.99
C SER A 211 -4.93 7.19 9.04
N LYS A 212 -4.03 7.31 10.00
CA LYS A 212 -3.90 6.36 11.11
C LYS A 212 -5.13 6.41 12.01
N PRO A 213 -5.75 5.27 12.30
CA PRO A 213 -6.87 5.24 13.24
C PRO A 213 -6.53 5.76 14.64
N SER A 214 -5.29 5.61 15.10
CA SER A 214 -4.87 6.09 16.42
C SER A 214 -4.88 7.62 16.58
N SER A 215 -4.86 8.37 15.47
CA SER A 215 -4.85 9.84 15.46
C SER A 215 -5.99 10.44 14.63
N THR A 216 -6.99 9.63 14.30
CA THR A 216 -8.12 10.02 13.45
C THR A 216 -9.43 9.71 14.16
N THR A 217 -10.30 10.72 14.27
CA THR A 217 -11.69 10.50 14.66
C THR A 217 -12.46 10.13 13.41
N TYR A 218 -13.15 8.99 13.44
CA TYR A 218 -14.01 8.55 12.35
C TYR A 218 -15.48 8.84 12.63
N SER A 219 -16.22 9.19 11.58
CA SER A 219 -17.69 9.21 11.60
C SER A 219 -18.25 8.56 10.34
N VAL A 220 -19.47 8.03 10.44
CA VAL A 220 -20.15 7.26 9.39
C VAL A 220 -21.59 7.72 9.20
N GLY A 221 -22.08 7.59 7.97
CA GLY A 221 -23.45 7.88 7.62
C GLY A 221 -23.85 7.23 6.31
N PRO A 222 -25.15 7.30 5.93
CA PRO A 222 -25.57 6.91 4.61
C PRO A 222 -24.91 7.82 3.57
N TYR A 223 -24.41 7.24 2.49
CA TYR A 223 -23.89 8.01 1.37
C TYR A 223 -25.01 8.78 0.67
N THR A 224 -24.87 10.10 0.52
CA THR A 224 -25.93 10.98 -0.02
C THR A 224 -25.80 11.24 -1.52
N GLY A 225 -24.68 10.87 -2.16
CA GLY A 225 -24.48 11.04 -3.61
C GLY A 225 -23.97 12.42 -4.04
N ASP A 226 -23.89 13.40 -3.13
CA ASP A 226 -23.45 14.75 -3.44
C ASP A 226 -22.03 14.99 -2.91
N SER A 227 -21.03 14.90 -3.81
CA SER A 227 -19.66 15.35 -3.51
C SER A 227 -19.52 16.87 -3.41
N ASN A 228 -20.59 17.61 -3.74
CA ASN A 228 -20.61 19.07 -3.84
C ASN A 228 -21.20 19.75 -2.61
N ASP A 229 -21.91 19.01 -1.75
CA ASP A 229 -22.32 19.54 -0.46
C ASP A 229 -21.14 19.38 0.49
N ALA A 230 -20.72 20.49 1.08
CA ALA A 230 -19.64 20.57 2.07
C ALA A 230 -20.02 19.87 3.39
N VAL A 231 -20.48 18.62 3.32
CA VAL A 231 -20.65 17.75 4.48
C VAL A 231 -19.24 17.51 5.01
N THR A 232 -18.89 18.24 6.04
CA THR A 232 -17.59 18.13 6.72
C THR A 232 -17.64 17.10 7.85
N ASP A 233 -18.80 16.48 8.10
CA ASP A 233 -19.02 15.45 9.11
C ASP A 233 -20.20 14.54 8.76
N ALA A 234 -19.97 13.23 8.86
CA ALA A 234 -21.07 12.28 8.99
C ALA A 234 -21.79 12.44 10.33
N PRO A 235 -23.10 12.13 10.39
CA PRO A 235 -23.92 12.35 11.59
C PRO A 235 -23.55 11.44 12.77
N HIS A 236 -22.85 10.32 12.57
CA HIS A 236 -22.60 9.35 13.63
C HIS A 236 -21.10 9.11 13.83
N VAL A 237 -20.57 9.48 14.99
CA VAL A 237 -19.19 9.13 15.37
C VAL A 237 -19.06 7.61 15.43
N LEU A 238 -18.04 7.08 14.75
CA LEU A 238 -17.69 5.66 14.74
C LEU A 238 -16.74 5.37 15.92
N PRO A 239 -17.16 4.60 16.93
CA PRO A 239 -16.30 4.27 18.05
C PRO A 239 -15.06 3.46 17.61
N PRO A 240 -13.96 3.47 18.38
CA PRO A 240 -12.83 2.60 18.15
C PRO A 240 -13.24 1.13 18.10
N ALA A 241 -12.60 0.35 17.22
CA ALA A 241 -12.77 -1.09 17.21
C ALA A 241 -12.27 -1.72 18.53
N PRO A 242 -12.83 -2.88 18.93
CA PRO A 242 -12.22 -3.71 19.96
C PRO A 242 -10.77 -4.07 19.62
N GLU A 243 -9.94 -4.29 20.65
CA GLU A 243 -8.55 -4.72 20.46
C GLU A 243 -8.49 -6.03 19.66
N PRO A 244 -7.62 -6.14 18.64
CA PRO A 244 -7.42 -7.39 17.91
C PRO A 244 -6.96 -8.53 18.84
N VAL A 245 -7.43 -9.76 18.60
CA VAL A 245 -6.99 -10.93 19.40
C VAL A 245 -5.52 -11.22 19.13
N VAL A 246 -5.07 -10.96 17.91
CA VAL A 246 -3.69 -11.14 17.47
C VAL A 246 -3.26 -9.95 16.65
N THR A 247 -2.09 -9.41 16.99
CA THR A 247 -1.22 -8.65 16.08
C THR A 247 0.17 -9.24 16.24
N ASP A 248 0.77 -9.78 15.17
CA ASP A 248 2.08 -10.42 15.25
C ASP A 248 2.91 -10.24 13.98
N ILE A 249 4.23 -10.28 14.13
CA ILE A 249 5.16 -10.48 13.02
C ILE A 249 5.19 -11.98 12.73
N ASP A 250 4.59 -12.38 11.60
CA ASP A 250 4.47 -13.78 11.20
C ASP A 250 5.57 -14.22 10.23
N ARG A 251 6.31 -13.25 9.64
CA ARG A 251 7.45 -13.52 8.76
C ARG A 251 8.68 -12.79 9.27
N ILE A 252 9.80 -13.50 9.26
CA ILE A 252 11.09 -12.94 9.67
C ILE A 252 11.47 -11.87 8.64
N PRO A 253 11.68 -10.61 9.04
CA PRO A 253 12.24 -9.62 8.13
C PRO A 253 13.66 -10.02 7.75
N PRO A 254 14.06 -9.84 6.48
CA PRO A 254 15.37 -10.28 6.00
C PRO A 254 16.52 -9.57 6.74
N VAL A 255 16.29 -8.34 7.21
CA VAL A 255 17.24 -7.54 7.98
C VAL A 255 16.45 -6.74 9.02
N VAL A 256 16.95 -6.66 10.25
CA VAL A 256 16.51 -5.65 11.23
C VAL A 256 17.35 -4.40 10.97
N PRO A 257 16.76 -3.31 10.45
CA PRO A 257 17.53 -2.14 10.08
C PRO A 257 18.12 -1.44 11.31
N ILE A 258 19.32 -0.88 11.18
CA ILE A 258 19.92 -0.05 12.23
C ILE A 258 19.09 1.23 12.38
N ARG A 259 18.56 1.47 13.58
CA ARG A 259 17.77 2.67 13.90
C ARG A 259 18.57 3.71 14.69
N ASP A 260 19.71 3.33 15.24
CA ASP A 260 20.59 4.18 16.06
C ASP A 260 21.49 5.07 15.19
N THR A 261 20.89 5.74 14.21
CA THR A 261 21.53 6.73 13.34
C THR A 261 20.64 7.98 13.31
N PRO A 262 21.17 9.17 12.99
CA PRO A 262 20.34 10.36 12.86
C PRO A 262 19.16 10.18 11.89
N ALA A 263 19.37 9.41 10.82
CA ALA A 263 18.33 9.08 9.84
C ALA A 263 17.26 8.15 10.44
N GLY A 264 17.67 7.12 11.18
CA GLY A 264 16.76 6.19 11.85
C GLY A 264 15.96 6.83 12.99
N GLU A 265 16.61 7.69 13.78
CA GLU A 265 15.94 8.48 14.83
C GLU A 265 14.91 9.43 14.21
N PHE A 266 15.29 10.17 13.17
CA PHE A 266 14.35 11.06 12.49
C PHE A 266 13.21 10.28 11.83
N PHE A 267 13.49 9.13 11.19
CA PHE A 267 12.43 8.29 10.63
C PHE A 267 11.42 7.87 11.70
N LYS A 268 11.88 7.42 12.89
CA LYS A 268 11.02 7.06 14.01
C LYS A 268 10.16 8.24 14.49
N THR A 269 10.76 9.42 14.65
CA THR A 269 10.03 10.63 15.06
C THR A 269 8.99 11.02 14.01
N CYS A 270 9.39 11.02 12.74
CA CYS A 270 8.56 11.43 11.63
C CYS A 270 7.37 10.49 11.43
N ILE A 271 7.59 9.17 11.41
CA ILE A 271 6.49 8.22 11.32
C ILE A 271 5.59 8.30 12.56
N ALA A 272 6.09 8.54 13.77
CA ALA A 272 5.24 8.66 14.95
C ALA A 272 4.33 9.90 14.88
N GLY A 273 4.86 11.02 14.37
CA GLY A 273 4.13 12.28 14.23
C GLY A 273 3.24 12.37 12.99
N ALA A 274 3.48 11.56 11.95
CA ALA A 274 2.73 11.60 10.71
C ALA A 274 1.30 11.06 10.87
N SER A 275 0.35 11.71 10.22
CA SER A 275 -1.05 11.24 10.16
C SER A 275 -1.23 10.03 9.27
N GLU A 276 -0.36 9.87 8.26
CA GLU A 276 -0.43 8.79 7.27
C GLU A 276 0.05 7.46 7.85
N PRO A 277 -0.66 6.34 7.62
CA PRO A 277 -0.24 5.03 8.10
C PRO A 277 0.93 4.48 7.28
N LEU A 278 1.83 3.77 7.96
CA LEU A 278 2.93 3.04 7.34
C LEU A 278 2.90 1.58 7.80
N PRO A 279 2.38 0.63 7.00
CA PRO A 279 2.45 -0.78 7.36
C PRO A 279 3.91 -1.23 7.40
N ASP A 280 4.24 -2.15 8.31
CA ASP A 280 5.57 -2.77 8.41
C ASP A 280 6.71 -1.78 8.73
N GLU A 281 6.42 -0.70 9.46
CA GLU A 281 7.37 0.38 9.77
C GLU A 281 8.72 -0.08 10.36
N ASP A 282 8.69 -1.16 11.15
CA ASP A 282 9.84 -1.71 11.86
C ASP A 282 10.91 -2.30 10.94
N VAL A 283 10.57 -2.58 9.67
CA VAL A 283 11.42 -3.38 8.76
C VAL A 283 11.85 -2.63 7.50
N TYR A 284 11.52 -1.34 7.40
CA TYR A 284 12.05 -0.47 6.36
C TYR A 284 13.54 -0.19 6.58
N GLU A 285 14.39 -0.47 5.60
CA GLU A 285 15.78 -0.03 5.58
C GLU A 285 15.86 1.49 5.40
N ILE A 286 16.61 2.17 6.27
CA ILE A 286 16.70 3.64 6.22
C ILE A 286 17.67 4.05 5.11
N GLY A 287 17.20 4.93 4.23
CA GLY A 287 17.97 5.51 3.14
C GLY A 287 18.56 6.87 3.50
N THR A 288 18.63 7.75 2.50
CA THR A 288 19.21 9.07 2.65
C THR A 288 18.40 9.95 3.58
N LEU A 289 19.09 10.66 4.48
CA LEU A 289 18.59 11.78 5.26
C LEU A 289 19.07 13.09 4.64
N LEU A 290 18.15 14.03 4.45
CA LEU A 290 18.38 15.40 4.00
C LEU A 290 17.90 16.35 5.10
N GLU A 291 18.77 17.25 5.56
CA GLU A 291 18.45 18.21 6.62
C GLU A 291 18.76 19.64 6.15
N GLY A 292 17.97 20.62 6.61
CA GLY A 292 18.17 22.03 6.28
C GLY A 292 17.14 22.91 6.99
N ASN A 293 17.56 24.10 7.47
CA ASN A 293 16.67 25.13 8.02
C ASN A 293 15.57 24.65 8.98
N GLY A 294 15.86 23.69 9.87
CA GLY A 294 14.90 23.17 10.85
C GLY A 294 13.94 22.08 10.32
N VAL A 295 14.01 21.76 9.03
CA VAL A 295 13.26 20.68 8.39
C VAL A 295 14.16 19.53 7.97
N LYS A 296 13.57 18.34 7.89
CA LYS A 296 14.28 17.10 7.57
C LYS A 296 13.43 16.23 6.67
N VAL A 297 14.09 15.44 5.82
CA VAL A 297 13.48 14.45 4.95
C VAL A 297 14.31 13.18 4.99
N VAL A 298 13.67 12.03 5.17
CA VAL A 298 14.32 10.73 5.14
C VAL A 298 13.55 9.80 4.22
N THR A 299 14.30 9.04 3.42
CA THR A 299 13.73 7.94 2.65
C THR A 299 13.88 6.63 3.40
N ALA A 300 12.97 5.69 3.17
CA ALA A 300 13.13 4.33 3.66
C ALA A 300 12.58 3.31 2.65
N ARG A 301 13.11 2.09 2.66
CA ARG A 301 12.83 1.07 1.66
C ARG A 301 12.44 -0.28 2.27
N LEU A 302 11.41 -0.92 1.72
CA LEU A 302 11.03 -2.30 2.03
C LEU A 302 10.84 -3.07 0.72
N GLY A 303 11.86 -3.84 0.33
CA GLY A 303 11.88 -4.52 -0.97
C GLY A 303 11.86 -3.54 -2.13
N ASP A 304 10.77 -3.50 -2.89
CA ASP A 304 10.53 -2.58 -4.00
C ASP A 304 9.76 -1.31 -3.61
N ARG A 305 9.21 -1.26 -2.39
CA ARG A 305 8.51 -0.11 -1.84
C ARG A 305 9.50 0.87 -1.28
N VAL A 306 9.24 2.14 -1.55
CA VAL A 306 9.99 3.25 -0.99
C VAL A 306 9.00 4.24 -0.43
N VAL A 307 9.35 4.81 0.72
CA VAL A 307 8.59 5.88 1.35
C VAL A 307 9.51 7.07 1.61
N VAL A 308 8.92 8.25 1.63
CA VAL A 308 9.56 9.47 2.08
C VAL A 308 8.83 9.94 3.32
N CYS A 309 9.56 10.17 4.41
CA CYS A 309 9.03 10.84 5.59
C CYS A 309 9.68 12.21 5.70
N GLN A 310 8.89 13.27 5.79
CA GLN A 310 9.38 14.64 5.91
C GLN A 310 8.66 15.38 7.03
N GLY A 311 9.36 16.35 7.65
CA GLY A 311 8.78 17.21 8.66
C GLY A 311 9.80 18.05 9.43
N GLY A 312 9.36 18.63 10.54
CA GLY A 312 10.18 19.46 11.43
C GLY A 312 9.58 20.85 11.68
N LEU A 313 10.36 21.70 12.36
CA LEU A 313 10.02 23.09 12.68
C LEU A 313 10.25 23.94 11.43
N GLY A 314 9.16 24.30 10.75
CA GLY A 314 9.22 24.96 9.45
C GLY A 314 8.09 24.57 8.51
N TYR A 315 7.24 23.62 8.90
CA TYR A 315 6.03 23.32 8.14
C TYR A 315 4.94 24.38 8.40
N ARG A 316 4.10 24.68 7.40
CA ARG A 316 2.95 25.61 7.49
C ARG A 316 3.30 26.97 8.09
N ASP A 317 2.93 27.21 9.36
CA ASP A 317 3.17 28.47 10.07
C ASP A 317 4.60 28.61 10.60
N GLY A 318 5.40 27.55 10.50
CA GLY A 318 6.79 27.50 10.95
C GLY A 318 6.95 27.48 12.47
N THR A 319 5.87 27.35 13.23
CA THR A 319 5.87 27.39 14.70
C THR A 319 5.60 26.03 15.32
N SER A 320 4.94 25.13 14.60
CA SER A 320 4.61 23.78 15.07
C SER A 320 5.31 22.73 14.22
N GLU A 321 5.71 21.62 14.87
CA GLU A 321 6.19 20.45 14.14
C GLU A 321 5.03 19.80 13.39
N TYR A 322 5.28 19.41 12.14
CA TYR A 322 4.34 18.63 11.35
C TYR A 322 5.12 17.64 10.49
N TYR A 323 4.54 16.46 10.30
CA TYR A 323 5.18 15.33 9.67
C TYR A 323 4.24 14.65 8.68
N ARG A 324 4.79 14.16 7.57
CA ARG A 324 4.05 13.42 6.55
C ARG A 324 4.85 12.25 6.02
N VAL A 325 4.12 11.19 5.64
CA VAL A 325 4.68 10.04 4.92
C VAL A 325 4.09 9.99 3.51
N PHE A 326 4.95 9.93 2.51
CA PHE A 326 4.60 9.72 1.11
C PHE A 326 5.04 8.32 0.69
N ALA A 327 4.09 7.51 0.25
CA ALA A 327 4.40 6.23 -0.38
C ALA A 327 4.74 6.43 -1.86
N ASP A 328 5.68 5.63 -2.38
CA ASP A 328 5.91 5.56 -3.81
C ASP A 328 4.78 4.79 -4.51
N LEU A 329 3.86 5.56 -5.09
CA LEU A 329 2.67 5.05 -5.77
C LEU A 329 2.88 4.82 -7.27
N ALA A 330 4.11 4.94 -7.78
CA ALA A 330 4.38 4.77 -9.20
C ALA A 330 4.01 3.34 -9.65
N ALA A 331 3.11 3.28 -10.64
CA ALA A 331 2.69 2.01 -11.26
C ALA A 331 3.85 1.37 -12.02
N GLU A 332 4.60 2.20 -12.76
CA GLU A 332 5.89 1.82 -13.34
C GLU A 332 7.00 2.17 -12.35
N ARG A 333 7.85 1.19 -12.02
CA ARG A 333 8.95 1.36 -11.06
C ARG A 333 10.30 1.23 -11.76
N PRO A 334 10.67 2.19 -12.63
CA PRO A 334 11.99 2.15 -13.25
C PRO A 334 13.08 2.21 -12.17
N PRO A 335 14.27 1.68 -12.47
CA PRO A 335 15.36 1.59 -11.50
C PRO A 335 15.88 2.95 -11.04
N VAL A 336 15.65 4.01 -11.85
CA VAL A 336 15.91 5.41 -11.51
C VAL A 336 14.60 6.18 -11.63
N ARG A 337 14.15 6.81 -10.54
CA ARG A 337 12.91 7.62 -10.52
C ARG A 337 12.90 8.63 -9.39
N LYS A 338 12.15 9.72 -9.57
CA LYS A 338 11.85 10.71 -8.52
C LYS A 338 10.74 10.19 -7.61
N LEU A 339 10.83 10.52 -6.32
CA LEU A 339 9.79 10.27 -5.32
C LEU A 339 8.94 11.52 -5.09
N SER A 340 7.68 11.31 -4.68
CA SER A 340 6.78 12.41 -4.32
C SER A 340 7.19 13.02 -2.99
N THR A 341 7.19 14.35 -2.93
CA THR A 341 7.54 15.17 -1.77
C THR A 341 6.76 16.48 -1.81
N GLU A 342 6.74 17.22 -0.70
CA GLU A 342 6.21 18.60 -0.70
C GLU A 342 7.31 19.60 -0.40
N THR A 343 7.06 20.87 -0.75
CA THR A 343 7.96 21.95 -0.38
C THR A 343 7.82 22.25 1.11
N LEU A 344 8.94 22.24 1.82
CA LEU A 344 9.02 22.49 3.26
C LEU A 344 9.40 23.96 3.50
N GLY A 345 8.99 24.59 4.59
CA GLY A 345 9.35 25.99 4.85
C GLY A 345 8.62 27.01 3.95
N ALA A 346 7.85 26.55 2.95
CA ALA A 346 6.97 27.39 2.17
C ALA A 346 5.70 27.63 2.95
N ALA A 347 5.36 28.89 3.13
CA ALA A 347 4.03 29.23 3.59
C ALA A 347 3.07 29.12 2.41
N GLU A 348 2.61 27.90 2.14
CA GLU A 348 1.50 27.65 1.21
C GLU A 348 0.20 28.39 1.61
N GLN A 349 0.23 29.21 2.68
CA GLN A 349 -0.86 30.06 3.17
C GLN A 349 -0.44 31.51 3.58
N GLY A 350 0.60 32.10 2.98
CA GLY A 350 0.84 33.57 3.07
C GLY A 350 1.82 34.07 4.15
N GLY A 351 2.78 33.25 4.57
CA GLY A 351 3.90 33.62 5.42
C GLY A 351 5.21 33.90 4.65
N SER A 352 6.10 34.69 5.25
CA SER A 352 7.46 34.92 4.73
C SER A 352 8.40 33.81 5.20
N GLY A 353 8.89 32.94 4.31
CA GLY A 353 9.71 31.79 4.71
C GLY A 353 10.70 31.28 3.65
N ASN A 354 11.80 30.67 4.13
CA ASN A 354 12.87 30.03 3.35
C ASN A 354 12.39 28.67 2.81
N ALA A 355 11.52 28.68 1.81
CA ALA A 355 11.01 27.47 1.16
C ALA A 355 12.15 26.58 0.64
N GLN A 356 12.11 25.30 0.97
CA GLN A 356 13.04 24.28 0.49
C GLN A 356 12.26 23.14 -0.15
N THR A 357 12.43 22.95 -1.46
CA THR A 357 11.85 21.80 -2.16
C THR A 357 12.87 20.66 -2.21
N PRO A 358 12.63 19.53 -1.56
CA PRO A 358 13.52 18.38 -1.66
C PRO A 358 13.37 17.71 -3.03
N PHE A 359 14.50 17.37 -3.66
CA PHE A 359 14.56 16.56 -4.87
C PHE A 359 15.16 15.19 -4.51
N ILE A 360 14.30 14.18 -4.46
CA ILE A 360 14.58 12.87 -3.89
C ILE A 360 14.24 11.80 -4.92
N GLY A 361 15.04 10.74 -4.97
CA GLY A 361 14.77 9.64 -5.86
C GLY A 361 15.36 8.31 -5.42
N VAL A 362 14.97 7.28 -6.18
CA VAL A 362 15.48 5.91 -6.08
C VAL A 362 16.46 5.69 -7.21
N VAL A 363 17.53 4.95 -6.93
CA VAL A 363 18.56 4.52 -7.87
C VAL A 363 18.93 3.06 -7.61
N PRO A 364 19.65 2.37 -8.52
CA PRO A 364 20.21 1.06 -8.23
C PRO A 364 21.03 1.05 -6.94
N ARG A 365 20.94 -0.03 -6.14
CA ARG A 365 21.68 -0.14 -4.88
C ARG A 365 23.20 -0.12 -5.03
N ALA A 366 23.72 -0.44 -6.21
CA ALA A 366 25.14 -0.35 -6.53
C ALA A 366 25.63 1.09 -6.74
N ALA A 367 24.72 2.06 -6.85
CA ALA A 367 25.08 3.46 -7.02
C ALA A 367 25.65 4.03 -5.71
N THR A 368 26.65 4.90 -5.83
CA THR A 368 27.22 5.65 -4.71
C THR A 368 27.06 7.16 -4.87
N THR A 369 26.85 7.63 -6.11
CA THR A 369 26.75 9.05 -6.44
C THR A 369 25.71 9.30 -7.51
N VAL A 370 24.96 10.39 -7.36
CA VAL A 370 24.06 10.92 -8.39
C VAL A 370 24.48 12.34 -8.71
N LYS A 371 24.72 12.65 -9.97
CA LYS A 371 24.94 14.01 -10.46
C LYS A 371 23.65 14.53 -11.06
N LEU A 372 23.21 15.68 -10.58
CA LEU A 372 21.98 16.34 -10.99
C LEU A 372 22.30 17.64 -11.71
N ASP A 373 21.68 17.85 -12.85
CA ASP A 373 21.72 19.10 -13.60
C ASP A 373 20.32 19.69 -13.66
N PHE A 374 20.08 20.75 -12.88
CA PHE A 374 18.81 21.47 -12.84
C PHE A 374 18.70 22.54 -13.95
N GLY A 375 19.66 22.60 -14.87
CA GLY A 375 19.76 23.64 -15.88
C GLY A 375 20.39 24.94 -15.35
N ALA A 376 20.60 25.91 -16.25
CA ALA A 376 21.19 27.22 -15.92
C ALA A 376 22.52 27.17 -15.13
N GLY A 377 23.31 26.11 -15.33
CA GLY A 377 24.58 25.89 -14.63
C GLY A 377 24.43 25.44 -13.17
N LYS A 378 23.22 25.12 -12.70
CA LYS A 378 22.95 24.62 -11.36
C LYS A 378 23.11 23.11 -11.31
N LYS A 379 24.33 22.67 -11.02
CA LYS A 379 24.67 21.26 -10.84
C LYS A 379 24.88 20.93 -9.37
N VAL A 380 24.40 19.77 -8.94
CA VAL A 380 24.52 19.27 -7.58
C VAL A 380 24.89 17.79 -7.61
N ASP A 381 25.87 17.40 -6.82
CA ASP A 381 26.20 15.99 -6.60
C ASP A 381 25.55 15.53 -5.29
N ALA A 382 24.93 14.35 -5.32
CA ALA A 382 24.25 13.73 -4.20
C ALA A 382 24.90 12.39 -3.86
N THR A 383 25.10 12.14 -2.56
CA THR A 383 25.50 10.83 -2.06
C THR A 383 24.30 9.88 -2.07
N VAL A 384 24.55 8.62 -2.44
CA VAL A 384 23.53 7.56 -2.40
C VAL A 384 23.66 6.76 -1.12
N THR A 385 22.53 6.54 -0.43
CA THR A 385 22.43 5.65 0.73
C THR A 385 21.29 4.66 0.49
N GLU A 386 21.55 3.35 0.61
CA GLU A 386 20.56 2.28 0.38
C GLU A 386 19.78 2.38 -0.94
N GLY A 387 20.43 2.87 -2.01
CA GLY A 387 19.80 3.05 -3.32
C GLY A 387 18.80 4.21 -3.38
N THR A 388 18.97 5.21 -2.52
CA THR A 388 18.21 6.46 -2.52
C THR A 388 19.15 7.66 -2.53
N PHE A 389 18.70 8.80 -3.03
CA PHE A 389 19.44 10.06 -2.97
C PHE A 389 18.48 11.21 -2.63
N ALA A 390 19.01 12.28 -2.05
CA ALA A 390 18.23 13.47 -1.72
C ALA A 390 19.12 14.72 -1.78
N VAL A 391 18.60 15.80 -2.37
CA VAL A 391 19.21 17.14 -2.34
C VAL A 391 18.14 18.21 -2.16
N TRP A 392 18.51 19.38 -1.66
CA TRP A 392 17.65 20.56 -1.77
C TRP A 392 17.72 21.09 -3.20
N ARG A 393 16.56 21.20 -3.86
CA ARG A 393 16.47 21.77 -5.20
C ARG A 393 16.97 23.23 -5.16
N PRO A 394 17.91 23.62 -6.03
CA PRO A 394 18.33 25.02 -6.10
C PRO A 394 17.17 25.91 -6.54
N GLU A 395 17.21 27.19 -6.15
CA GLU A 395 16.29 28.18 -6.70
C GLU A 395 16.54 28.32 -8.21
N LEU A 396 15.48 28.13 -9.00
CA LEU A 396 15.51 28.24 -10.45
C LEU A 396 14.79 29.53 -10.88
N PRO A 397 15.39 30.34 -11.76
CA PRO A 397 14.73 31.53 -12.28
C PRO A 397 13.60 31.14 -13.24
N GLY A 398 12.39 31.64 -13.02
CA GLY A 398 11.26 31.48 -13.94
C GLY A 398 9.98 30.93 -13.29
N ALA A 399 8.91 30.88 -14.07
CA ALA A 399 7.66 30.22 -13.67
C ALA A 399 7.86 28.70 -13.60
N MET A 400 7.11 28.02 -12.73
CA MET A 400 7.11 26.56 -12.66
C MET A 400 6.58 25.98 -13.98
N ASP A 401 7.46 25.42 -14.80
CA ASP A 401 7.08 24.63 -15.98
C ASP A 401 6.83 23.17 -15.54
N PRO A 402 5.59 22.65 -15.65
CA PRO A 402 5.28 21.29 -15.25
C PRO A 402 6.04 20.22 -16.04
N ASN A 403 6.61 20.57 -17.20
CA ASN A 403 7.41 19.66 -18.03
C ASN A 403 8.91 19.78 -17.77
N ALA A 404 9.34 20.63 -16.84
CA ALA A 404 10.75 20.83 -16.56
C ALA A 404 11.39 19.53 -16.02
N GLN A 405 12.63 19.26 -16.43
CA GLN A 405 13.35 18.05 -16.07
C GLN A 405 14.74 18.38 -15.50
N ALA A 406 15.21 17.54 -14.57
CA ALA A 406 16.60 17.51 -14.14
C ALA A 406 17.35 16.43 -14.93
N GLY A 407 18.49 16.76 -15.50
CA GLY A 407 19.43 15.76 -15.99
C GLY A 407 19.97 14.94 -14.83
N VAL A 408 20.05 13.62 -15.00
CA VAL A 408 20.52 12.70 -13.97
C VAL A 408 21.61 11.78 -14.53
N VAL A 409 22.73 11.69 -13.82
CA VAL A 409 23.78 10.70 -14.06
C VAL A 409 24.04 9.94 -12.78
N VAL A 410 23.82 8.62 -12.80
CA VAL A 410 24.00 7.73 -11.65
C VAL A 410 25.29 6.94 -11.83
N LEU A 411 26.15 6.98 -10.83
CA LEU A 411 27.48 6.37 -10.85
C LEU A 411 27.62 5.34 -9.73
N ASP A 412 28.34 4.27 -10.00
CA ASP A 412 28.82 3.33 -8.98
C ASP A 412 30.11 3.83 -8.28
N ALA A 413 30.63 3.01 -7.35
CA ALA A 413 31.82 3.31 -6.57
C ALA A 413 33.11 3.48 -7.43
N GLU A 414 33.13 2.90 -8.63
CA GLU A 414 34.25 2.99 -9.58
C GLU A 414 34.10 4.21 -10.52
N GLY A 415 33.01 4.97 -10.38
CA GLY A 415 32.68 6.10 -11.24
C GLY A 415 32.09 5.70 -12.59
N LYS A 416 31.68 4.44 -12.76
CA LYS A 416 31.04 3.95 -13.98
C LYS A 416 29.57 4.35 -13.98
N THR A 417 29.10 4.83 -15.14
CA THR A 417 27.70 5.18 -15.35
C THR A 417 26.81 3.94 -15.30
N LEU A 418 25.91 3.90 -14.32
CA LEU A 418 24.83 2.94 -14.21
C LEU A 418 23.57 3.39 -14.96
N HIS A 419 23.36 4.71 -15.01
CA HIS A 419 22.23 5.32 -15.70
C HIS A 419 22.55 6.76 -16.08
N GLU A 420 22.04 7.19 -17.23
CA GLU A 420 22.05 8.57 -17.70
C GLU A 420 20.69 8.87 -18.34
N GLY A 421 20.08 9.99 -17.96
CA GLY A 421 18.74 10.34 -18.41
C GLY A 421 18.24 11.63 -17.77
N SER A 422 16.92 11.73 -17.62
CA SER A 422 16.28 12.86 -16.96
C SER A 422 15.14 12.42 -16.04
N LEU A 423 14.85 13.25 -15.04
CA LEU A 423 13.76 13.05 -14.10
C LEU A 423 12.87 14.31 -14.05
N PRO A 424 11.55 14.17 -13.86
CA PRO A 424 10.65 15.32 -13.76
C PRO A 424 11.01 16.18 -12.55
N LEU A 425 10.97 17.52 -12.70
CA LEU A 425 11.25 18.44 -11.59
C LEU A 425 10.06 18.61 -10.65
N TYR A 426 8.84 18.50 -11.16
CA TYR A 426 7.60 18.69 -10.41
C TYR A 426 6.87 17.37 -10.22
#